data_AF-A0A9K3D1H3-F1
#
_entry.id   AF-A0A9K3D1H3-F1
#
_cell.length_a   1.000
_cell.length_b   1.000
_cell.length_c   1.000
_cell.angle_alpha   90.00
_cell.angle_beta   90.00
_cell.angle_gamma   90.00
#
_symmetry.space_group_name_H-M   'P 1'
#
loop_
_entity.id
_entity.type
_entity.pdbx_description
1 polymer ?
#
loop_
_entity_poly.entity_id
_entity_poly.type
_entity_poly.pdbx_seq_one_letter_code
_entity_poly.pdbx_strand_id
1 'polypeptide(L)'
;MAPEGSVGISLRHAFGLGTNLLGSIQSVDPDTLVFSSGNCLIRHTVSTNQQRIVSVGTRISAMAISPCHKYLSVAEEQTQGTGMGITIV
;
A
#
# COMPACT_ATOMS: atom_id res chain seq x y z
N MET A 1 -4.35 -31.32 -13.14
CA MET A 1 -4.76 -30.18 -13.98
C MET A 1 -5.83 -29.41 -13.21
N ALA A 2 -5.50 -28.23 -12.70
CA ALA A 2 -6.47 -27.36 -12.03
C ALA A 2 -7.27 -26.59 -13.11
N PRO A 3 -8.54 -26.26 -12.87
CA PRO A 3 -9.39 -25.68 -13.91
C PRO A 3 -8.94 -24.26 -14.24
N GLU A 4 -8.87 -23.97 -15.53
CA GLU A 4 -8.73 -22.61 -16.04
C GLU A 4 -9.97 -21.80 -15.68
N GLY A 5 -9.77 -20.61 -15.11
CA GLY A 5 -10.83 -19.62 -14.97
C GLY A 5 -11.55 -19.58 -13.63
N SER A 6 -10.84 -19.43 -12.52
CA SER A 6 -11.43 -18.68 -11.41
C SER A 6 -11.61 -17.23 -11.87
N VAL A 7 -12.85 -16.82 -12.16
CA VAL A 7 -13.19 -15.40 -12.37
C VAL A 7 -12.99 -14.70 -11.02
N GLY A 8 -11.74 -14.36 -10.72
CA GLY A 8 -11.37 -13.64 -9.52
C GLY A 8 -11.87 -12.20 -9.62
N ILE A 9 -12.49 -11.72 -8.55
CA ILE A 9 -12.78 -10.29 -8.42
C ILE A 9 -11.42 -9.58 -8.28
N SER A 10 -11.03 -8.85 -9.32
CA SER A 10 -9.83 -8.00 -9.27
C SER A 10 -10.23 -6.60 -8.84
N LEU A 11 -9.75 -6.16 -7.68
CA LEU A 11 -9.93 -4.79 -7.22
C LEU A 11 -9.14 -3.85 -8.14
N ARG A 12 -9.83 -2.92 -8.81
CA ARG A 12 -9.22 -1.95 -9.74
C ARG A 12 -8.97 -0.59 -9.10
N HIS A 13 -9.81 -0.22 -8.14
CA HIS A 13 -9.73 1.05 -7.43
C HIS A 13 -10.08 0.86 -5.97
N ALA A 14 -9.31 1.53 -5.12
CA ALA A 14 -9.66 1.76 -3.73
C ALA A 14 -10.03 3.22 -3.54
N PHE A 15 -10.99 3.46 -2.65
CA PHE A 15 -11.40 4.79 -2.24
C PHE A 15 -11.03 4.99 -0.77
N GLY A 16 -10.74 6.24 -0.39
CA GLY A 16 -10.35 6.61 0.96
C GLY A 16 -8.83 6.63 1.19
N LEU A 17 -8.44 7.32 2.25
CA LEU A 17 -7.05 7.56 2.65
C LEU A 17 -6.93 7.34 4.17
N GLY A 18 -5.90 6.60 4.59
CA GLY A 18 -5.50 6.53 5.99
C GLY A 18 -4.87 7.84 6.45
N THR A 19 -5.62 8.68 7.17
CA THR A 19 -5.16 10.02 7.58
C THR A 19 -4.41 10.05 8.92
N ASN A 20 -4.63 9.06 9.78
CA ASN A 20 -3.98 8.96 11.10
C ASN A 20 -2.59 8.28 11.02
N LEU A 21 -1.84 8.60 9.98
CA LEU A 21 -0.58 7.95 9.63
C LEU A 21 0.50 9.01 9.39
N LEU A 22 1.64 8.85 10.06
CA LEU A 22 2.82 9.66 9.77
C LEU A 22 3.33 9.30 8.37
N GLY A 23 3.44 10.31 7.50
CA GLY A 23 3.82 10.09 6.11
C GLY A 23 2.75 9.36 5.29
N SER A 24 1.47 9.62 5.56
CA SER A 24 0.30 8.98 4.94
C SER A 24 0.23 9.03 3.42
N ILE A 25 0.92 10.00 2.79
CA ILE A 25 1.08 10.10 1.35
C ILE A 25 2.57 10.33 1.05
N GLN A 26 3.14 9.55 0.15
CA GLN A 26 4.51 9.66 -0.34
C GLN A 26 4.49 9.83 -1.86
N SER A 27 5.28 10.75 -2.40
CA SER A 27 5.50 10.85 -3.85
C SER A 27 6.72 10.00 -4.21
N VAL A 28 6.52 9.06 -5.14
CA VAL A 28 7.62 8.27 -5.73
C VAL A 28 8.29 9.08 -6.84
N ASP A 29 7.48 9.75 -7.64
CA ASP A 29 7.87 10.67 -8.68
C ASP A 29 6.74 11.71 -8.86
N PRO A 30 6.90 12.75 -9.69
CA PRO A 30 5.90 13.81 -9.85
C PRO A 30 4.52 13.34 -10.31
N ASP A 31 4.40 12.14 -10.89
CA ASP A 31 3.14 11.58 -11.42
C ASP A 31 2.61 10.39 -10.60
N THR A 32 3.40 9.90 -9.65
CA THR A 32 3.08 8.69 -8.88
C THR A 32 3.05 8.98 -7.38
N LEU A 33 1.90 8.72 -6.79
CA LEU A 33 1.66 8.78 -5.35
C LEU A 33 1.54 7.39 -4.76
N VAL A 34 1.97 7.23 -3.52
CA VAL A 34 1.77 6.04 -2.70
C VAL A 34 1.11 6.45 -1.40
N PHE A 35 0.01 5.78 -1.06
CA PHE A 35 -0.72 6.04 0.17
C PHE A 35 -1.40 4.77 0.67
N SER A 36 -1.75 4.74 1.94
CA SER A 36 -2.47 3.61 2.54
C SER A 36 -3.99 3.83 2.49
N SER A 37 -4.75 2.76 2.26
CA SER A 37 -6.20 2.70 2.49
C SER A 37 -6.54 1.36 3.16
N GLY A 38 -7.04 1.40 4.40
CA GLY A 38 -7.24 0.20 5.21
C GLY A 38 -5.93 -0.57 5.46
N ASN A 39 -5.91 -1.85 5.11
CA ASN A 39 -4.74 -2.73 5.12
C ASN A 39 -4.10 -2.86 3.73
N CYS A 40 -4.26 -1.86 2.86
CA CYS A 40 -3.69 -1.86 1.51
C CYS A 40 -2.81 -0.63 1.29
N LEU A 41 -1.74 -0.85 0.52
CA LEU A 41 -0.96 0.21 -0.10
C LEU A 41 -1.48 0.43 -1.52
N ILE A 42 -1.72 1.69 -1.83
CA ILE A 42 -2.21 2.14 -3.13
C ILE A 42 -1.11 2.93 -3.79
N ARG A 43 -0.60 2.42 -4.91
CA ARG A 43 0.24 3.20 -5.82
C ARG A 43 -0.66 3.74 -6.93
N HIS A 44 -0.76 5.06 -7.03
CA HIS A 44 -1.62 5.76 -7.98
C HIS A 44 -0.76 6.57 -8.95
N THR A 45 -0.84 6.24 -10.24
CA THR A 45 -0.33 7.07 -11.33
C THR A 45 -1.41 8.05 -11.76
N VAL A 46 -1.19 9.34 -11.50
CA VAL A 46 -2.21 10.40 -11.59
C VAL A 46 -2.62 10.65 -13.04
N SER A 47 -1.64 10.78 -13.94
CA SER A 47 -1.89 11.06 -15.37
C SER A 47 -2.79 10.03 -16.06
N THR A 48 -2.67 8.76 -15.66
CA THR A 48 -3.42 7.65 -16.26
C THR A 48 -4.58 7.18 -15.39
N ASN A 49 -4.75 7.77 -14.19
CA ASN A 49 -5.70 7.35 -13.17
C ASN A 49 -5.65 5.83 -12.89
N GLN A 50 -4.44 5.24 -12.92
CA GLN A 50 -4.25 3.81 -12.67
C GLN A 50 -3.82 3.57 -11.24
N GLN A 51 -4.43 2.57 -10.61
CA GLN A 51 -4.06 2.14 -9.26
C GLN A 51 -3.50 0.72 -9.27
N ARG A 52 -2.41 0.53 -8.55
CA ARG A 52 -1.91 -0.77 -8.15
C ARG A 52 -2.10 -0.93 -6.65
N ILE A 53 -2.73 -2.02 -6.28
CA ILE A 53 -3.14 -2.29 -4.90
C ILE A 53 -2.31 -3.45 -4.37
N VAL A 54 -1.63 -3.22 -3.25
CA VAL A 54 -0.86 -4.24 -2.54
C VAL A 54 -1.47 -4.41 -1.17
N SER A 55 -2.05 -5.59 -0.91
CA SER A 55 -2.55 -5.92 0.42
C SER A 55 -1.37 -6.19 1.34
N VAL A 56 -1.41 -5.59 2.53
CA VAL A 56 -0.54 -5.94 3.66
C VAL A 56 -1.35 -6.73 4.68
N GLY A 57 -0.66 -7.34 5.65
CA GLY A 57 -1.29 -8.27 6.59
C GLY A 57 -2.30 -7.55 7.49
N THR A 58 -1.89 -6.45 8.12
CA THR A 58 -2.72 -5.70 9.05
C THR A 58 -2.76 -4.21 8.73
N ARG A 59 -3.26 -3.40 9.67
CA ARG A 59 -3.37 -1.94 9.50
C ARG A 59 -1.98 -1.31 9.49
N ILE A 60 -1.74 -0.45 8.52
CA ILE A 60 -0.48 0.29 8.39
C ILE A 60 -0.44 1.40 9.44
N SER A 61 0.67 1.52 10.17
CA SER A 61 0.89 2.56 11.21
C SER A 61 1.89 3.64 10.79
N ALA A 62 2.86 3.30 9.94
CA ALA A 62 3.81 4.25 9.38
C ALA A 62 4.31 3.80 8.00
N MET A 63 4.74 4.77 7.18
CA MET A 63 5.37 4.52 5.88
C MET A 63 6.60 5.42 5.70
N ALA A 64 7.63 4.90 5.04
CA ALA A 64 8.81 5.67 4.66
C ALA A 64 9.29 5.25 3.28
N ILE A 65 9.59 6.22 2.43
CA ILE A 65 10.20 5.99 1.12
C ILE A 65 11.72 6.11 1.22
N SER A 66 12.43 5.21 0.54
CA SER A 66 13.89 5.29 0.41
C SER A 66 14.34 6.56 -0.33
N PRO A 67 15.54 7.11 -0.05
CA PRO A 67 16.06 8.30 -0.75
C PRO A 67 16.20 8.15 -2.27
N CYS A 68 16.31 6.92 -2.77
CA CYS A 68 16.36 6.63 -4.21
C CYS A 68 14.97 6.41 -4.83
N HIS A 69 13.90 6.55 -4.04
CA HIS A 69 12.49 6.43 -4.46
C HIS A 69 12.13 5.08 -5.09
N LYS A 70 12.90 4.02 -4.80
CA LYS A 70 12.67 2.67 -5.35
C LYS A 70 12.01 1.71 -4.38
N TYR A 71 12.25 1.91 -3.09
CA TYR A 71 11.77 1.04 -2.02
C TYR A 71 10.85 1.79 -1.07
N LEU A 72 9.81 1.10 -0.60
CA LEU A 72 8.91 1.58 0.44
C LEU A 72 8.99 0.62 1.65
N SER A 73 9.25 1.19 2.81
CA SER A 73 9.20 0.48 4.08
C SER A 73 7.90 0.81 4.79
N VAL A 74 7.22 -0.24 5.27
CA VAL A 74 5.92 -0.11 5.91
C VAL A 74 5.94 -0.77 7.28
N ALA A 75 5.42 -0.06 8.29
CA ALA A 75 5.20 -0.58 9.63
C ALA A 75 3.73 -0.98 9.78
N GLU A 76 3.50 -2.18 10.29
CA GLU A 76 2.17 -2.77 10.50
C GLU A 76 1.82 -2.82 12.00
N GLU A 77 0.57 -2.53 12.35
CA GLU A 77 0.04 -2.72 13.71
C GLU A 77 -0.11 -4.23 13.96
N GLN A 78 0.70 -4.82 14.85
CA GLN A 78 0.48 -6.22 15.25
C GLN A 78 -0.74 -6.34 16.16
N THR A 79 -1.61 -7.31 15.85
CA THR A 79 -2.84 -7.55 16.61
C THR A 79 -2.60 -8.21 17.98
N GLN A 80 -1.37 -8.65 18.29
CA GLN A 80 -0.99 -9.17 19.61
C GLN A 80 0.48 -8.86 19.94
N GLY A 81 0.72 -8.07 20.99
CA GLY A 81 2.03 -7.89 21.61
C GLY A 81 2.90 -6.81 20.97
N THR A 82 3.53 -6.01 21.81
CA THR A 82 4.44 -4.91 21.49
C THR A 82 5.59 -5.32 20.56
N GLY A 83 5.38 -5.22 19.25
CA GLY A 83 6.40 -5.44 18.23
C GLY A 83 6.04 -4.73 16.94
N MET A 84 6.95 -3.89 16.42
CA MET A 84 6.82 -3.32 15.07
C MET A 84 7.38 -4.33 14.06
N GLY A 85 6.53 -4.83 13.18
CA GLY A 85 6.96 -5.57 11.98
C GLY A 85 7.30 -4.59 10.86
N ILE A 86 8.44 -4.77 10.20
CA ILE A 86 8.81 -4.01 9.01
C ILE A 86 8.65 -4.91 7.79
N THR A 87 7.73 -4.54 6.90
CA THR A 87 7.56 -5.19 5.59
C THR A 87 8.20 -4.30 4.52
N ILE A 88 9.11 -4.85 3.73
CA ILE A 88 9.69 -4.18 2.56
C ILE A 88 8.90 -4.64 1.35
N VAL A 89 8.30 -3.69 0.63
CA VAL A 89 7.45 -3.93 -0.54
C VAL A 89 8.06 -3.32 -1.79
#